data_AF-A0A4V6Q6C0-F1
#
_entry.id   AF-A0A4V6Q6C0-F1
#
_cell.length_a   1.000
_cell.length_b   1.000
_cell.length_c   1.000
_cell.angle_alpha   90.00
_cell.angle_beta   90.00
_cell.angle_gamma   90.00
#
_symmetry.space_group_name_H-M   'P 1'
#
loop_
_entity.id
_entity.type
_entity.pdbx_description
1 polymer ?
#
loop_
_entity_poly.entity_id
_entity_poly.type
_entity_poly.pdbx_seq_one_letter_code
_entity_poly.pdbx_strand_id
1 'polypeptide(L)'
;MKHKFYIDFEAITVNFLRWYKNKLTNNVSYNEDLPYCYSVGSFFNNEFKSYFQIIDFAQSTPKQIYKHLRRLLLSHLRLLTNDPNFIPNKTNSVFYAWGGDLERAVLSKLFDVEIDSLTDFNIALDKVVPDKIATKSTYFDTLENLKEHYKNKRLIKLIQSGSDGRKACLYGLWFLLSHYNFCDLYKTDKKRILKEIKIYNMDDVYKLAFVETHWTQTQEFINKIISLREQKTLLNNKNSIIVNLITILDESDKEDKINPFIAEFLDQIDTKIKEASDKDNIQNFFKQRTFIKMLGNLSKDKAFLNYIIENMKEYVQKETKQFQEKLAKYNKNTWYKK
;
A
#
# COMPACT_ATOMS: atom_id res chain seq x y z
N MET A 1 24.11 9.88 22.59
CA MET A 1 22.77 9.39 22.16
C MET A 1 22.35 10.23 20.96
N LYS A 2 21.89 9.63 19.86
CA LYS A 2 21.44 10.40 18.68
C LYS A 2 20.03 10.97 18.90
N HIS A 3 19.74 12.13 18.34
CA HIS A 3 18.38 12.65 18.25
C HIS A 3 17.59 11.85 17.22
N LYS A 4 16.38 11.43 17.59
CA LYS A 4 15.46 10.71 16.72
C LYS A 4 14.43 11.69 16.15
N PHE A 5 14.31 11.73 14.83
CA PHE A 5 13.30 12.53 14.14
C PHE A 5 12.41 11.63 13.30
N TYR A 6 11.10 11.82 13.36
CA TYR A 6 10.14 11.14 12.51
C TYR A 6 9.68 12.14 11.47
N ILE A 7 9.80 11.80 10.18
CA ILE A 7 9.64 12.76 9.10
C ILE A 7 8.87 12.15 7.94
N ASP A 8 8.03 12.97 7.33
CA ASP A 8 7.27 12.61 6.14
C ASP A 8 7.23 13.82 5.20
N PHE A 9 7.60 13.62 3.94
CA PHE A 9 7.50 14.65 2.90
C PHE A 9 6.36 14.32 1.95
N GLU A 10 5.74 15.37 1.44
CA GLU A 10 4.88 15.26 0.28
C GLU A 10 5.48 16.01 -0.90
N ALA A 11 5.41 15.38 -2.07
CA ALA A 11 6.01 15.89 -3.29
C ALA A 11 5.07 15.83 -4.49
N ILE A 12 5.26 16.75 -5.41
CA ILE A 12 4.66 16.67 -6.74
C ILE A 12 5.54 15.74 -7.57
N THR A 13 5.01 14.59 -7.95
CA THR A 13 5.80 13.61 -8.72
C THR A 13 6.14 14.13 -10.11
N VAL A 14 7.29 13.71 -10.66
CA VAL A 14 7.73 14.06 -12.02
C VAL A 14 6.65 13.78 -13.07
N ASN A 15 5.94 12.67 -12.93
CA ASN A 15 4.87 12.29 -13.86
C ASN A 15 3.72 13.30 -13.86
N PHE A 16 3.35 13.83 -12.69
CA PHE A 16 2.34 14.88 -12.56
C PHE A 16 2.85 16.22 -13.11
N LEU A 17 4.10 16.58 -12.83
CA LEU A 17 4.72 17.80 -13.34
C LEU A 17 4.80 17.81 -14.87
N ARG A 18 5.20 16.68 -15.48
CA ARG A 18 5.26 16.51 -16.94
C ARG A 18 3.90 16.74 -17.62
N TRP A 19 2.80 16.34 -16.98
CA TRP A 19 1.47 16.54 -17.54
C TRP A 19 1.11 18.02 -17.68
N TYR A 20 1.62 18.87 -16.78
CA TYR A 20 1.37 20.32 -16.77
C TYR A 20 2.53 21.14 -17.35
N LYS A 21 3.57 20.49 -17.88
CA LYS A 21 4.77 21.13 -18.43
C LYS A 21 4.47 22.19 -19.49
N ASN A 22 3.44 22.01 -20.31
CA ASN A 22 3.07 23.00 -21.34
C ASN A 22 2.41 24.26 -20.77
N LYS A 23 1.89 24.20 -19.52
CA LYS A 23 1.29 25.34 -18.81
C LYS A 23 2.25 26.02 -17.84
N LEU A 24 3.29 25.31 -17.42
CA LEU A 24 4.34 25.82 -16.54
C LEU A 24 5.45 26.38 -17.44
N THR A 25 5.87 27.62 -17.24
CA THR A 25 6.84 28.30 -18.10
C THR A 25 8.18 27.56 -18.20
N ASN A 26 8.94 27.82 -19.28
CA ASN A 26 10.21 27.16 -19.68
C ASN A 26 11.38 27.18 -18.65
N ASN A 27 11.18 27.68 -17.43
CA ASN A 27 12.25 27.99 -16.48
C ASN A 27 12.46 26.95 -15.36
N VAL A 28 11.74 25.82 -15.39
CA VAL A 28 11.87 24.79 -14.35
C VAL A 28 12.19 23.45 -14.98
N SER A 29 13.36 22.91 -14.65
CA SER A 29 13.74 21.54 -14.99
C SER A 29 13.02 20.57 -14.05
N TYR A 30 11.94 19.93 -14.54
CA TYR A 30 11.13 18.97 -13.80
C TYR A 30 11.62 17.52 -13.99
N ASN A 31 12.89 17.27 -13.67
CA ASN A 31 13.50 15.94 -13.77
C ASN A 31 13.46 15.16 -12.45
N GLU A 32 12.96 15.78 -11.38
CA GLU A 32 12.87 15.20 -10.04
C GLU A 32 11.56 15.59 -9.36
N ASP A 33 11.18 14.79 -8.37
CA ASP A 33 10.00 15.07 -7.54
C ASP A 33 10.22 16.37 -6.76
N LEU A 34 9.16 17.17 -6.68
CA LEU A 34 9.23 18.51 -6.10
C LEU A 34 8.55 18.51 -4.72
N PRO A 35 9.32 18.48 -3.61
CA PRO A 35 8.73 18.53 -2.28
C PRO A 35 7.98 19.86 -2.10
N TYR A 36 6.79 19.78 -1.53
CA TYR A 36 5.92 20.94 -1.34
C TYR A 36 5.44 21.09 0.11
N CYS A 37 5.50 20.03 0.92
CA CYS A 37 5.35 20.14 2.35
C CYS A 37 6.07 19.02 3.10
N TYR A 38 6.17 19.18 4.41
CA TYR A 38 6.68 18.15 5.30
C TYR A 38 6.10 18.28 6.70
N SER A 39 6.16 17.17 7.43
CA SER A 39 6.00 17.11 8.88
C SER A 39 7.25 16.52 9.49
N VAL A 40 7.63 17.02 10.66
CA VAL A 40 8.75 16.46 11.44
C VAL A 40 8.40 16.46 12.93
N GLY A 41 8.71 15.38 13.62
CA GLY A 41 8.48 15.25 15.06
C GLY A 41 9.62 14.58 15.81
N SER A 42 9.64 14.79 17.12
CA SER A 42 10.61 14.17 18.04
C SER A 42 10.03 14.10 19.45
N PHE A 43 10.53 13.18 20.26
CA PHE A 43 10.24 13.12 21.69
C PHE A 43 11.20 14.05 22.45
N PHE A 44 10.65 14.92 23.28
CA PHE A 44 11.39 15.76 24.22
C PHE A 44 10.72 15.66 25.59
N ASN A 45 11.47 15.21 26.61
CA ASN A 45 10.94 14.99 27.97
C ASN A 45 9.66 14.13 28.01
N ASN A 46 9.64 13.01 27.27
CA ASN A 46 8.50 12.11 27.12
C ASN A 46 7.25 12.70 26.43
N GLU A 47 7.32 13.94 25.94
CA GLU A 47 6.27 14.54 25.12
C GLU A 47 6.66 14.51 23.64
N PHE A 48 5.73 14.09 22.80
CA PHE A 48 5.92 14.16 21.35
C PHE A 48 5.58 15.56 20.84
N LYS A 49 6.54 16.21 20.19
CA LYS A 49 6.35 17.51 19.54
C LYS A 49 6.54 17.36 18.04
N SER A 50 5.71 18.05 17.27
CA SER A 50 5.73 17.98 15.81
C SER A 50 5.47 19.33 15.16
N TYR A 51 6.10 19.57 14.01
CA TYR A 51 5.91 20.74 13.18
C TYR A 51 5.47 20.31 11.77
N PHE A 52 4.64 21.14 11.14
CA PHE A 52 4.21 20.99 9.76
C PHE A 52 4.48 22.27 8.99
N GLN A 53 4.91 22.15 7.73
CA GLN A 53 5.24 23.30 6.92
C GLN A 53 4.94 23.06 5.43
N ILE A 54 4.22 24.01 4.83
CA ILE A 54 4.13 24.13 3.36
C ILE A 54 5.33 24.94 2.85
N ILE A 55 5.90 24.52 1.74
CA ILE A 55 6.97 25.20 1.04
C ILE A 55 6.35 26.15 0.02
N ASP A 56 6.73 27.43 0.07
CA ASP A 56 6.27 28.42 -0.89
C ASP A 56 6.96 28.24 -2.24
N PHE A 57 6.17 28.17 -3.31
CA PHE A 57 6.62 28.08 -4.69
C PHE A 57 7.00 29.42 -5.32
N ALA A 58 6.93 30.53 -4.57
CA ALA A 58 7.52 31.81 -4.97
C ALA A 58 9.01 31.73 -5.36
N GLN A 59 9.70 30.68 -4.89
CA GLN A 59 11.05 30.34 -5.32
C GLN A 59 11.00 29.55 -6.64
N SER A 60 11.41 30.17 -7.73
CA SER A 60 11.16 29.68 -9.09
C SER A 60 12.06 28.54 -9.57
N THR A 61 13.09 28.16 -8.81
CA THR A 61 14.00 27.04 -9.18
C THR A 61 14.05 25.94 -8.12
N PRO A 62 14.24 24.66 -8.51
CA PRO A 62 14.40 23.56 -7.55
C PRO A 62 15.48 23.84 -6.51
N LYS A 63 16.63 24.40 -6.93
CA LYS A 63 17.72 24.77 -6.02
C LYS A 63 17.29 25.73 -4.92
N GLN A 64 16.47 26.74 -5.25
CA GLN A 64 15.95 27.69 -4.27
C GLN A 64 14.93 27.04 -3.34
N ILE A 65 14.09 26.15 -3.85
CA ILE A 65 13.13 25.34 -3.07
C ILE A 65 13.88 24.51 -2.02
N TYR A 66 14.91 23.75 -2.42
CA TYR A 66 15.73 22.97 -1.47
C TYR A 66 16.48 23.85 -0.47
N LYS A 67 17.00 25.02 -0.88
CA LYS A 67 17.63 25.98 0.05
C LYS A 67 16.63 26.49 1.09
N HIS A 68 15.42 26.82 0.67
CA HIS A 68 14.36 27.30 1.55
C HIS A 68 13.90 26.19 2.51
N LEU A 69 13.68 24.98 1.97
CA LEU A 69 13.36 23.78 2.73
C LEU A 69 14.41 23.50 3.80
N ARG A 70 15.71 23.52 3.45
CA ARG A 70 16.82 23.33 4.40
C ARG A 70 16.73 24.30 5.57
N ARG A 71 16.50 25.59 5.29
CA ARG A 71 16.40 26.63 6.32
C ARG A 71 15.22 26.39 7.26
N LEU A 72 14.04 26.10 6.71
CA LEU A 72 12.83 25.86 7.50
C LEU A 72 12.96 24.60 8.36
N LEU A 73 13.38 23.49 7.75
CA LEU A 73 13.54 22.22 8.45
C LEU A 73 14.59 22.33 9.56
N LEU A 74 15.74 22.96 9.28
CA LEU A 74 16.77 23.21 10.31
C LEU A 74 16.23 24.02 11.49
N SER A 75 15.39 25.04 11.22
CA SER A 75 14.74 25.81 12.28
C SER A 75 13.84 24.94 13.16
N HIS A 76 13.02 24.08 12.58
CA HIS A 76 12.16 23.17 13.34
C HIS A 76 12.97 22.12 14.13
N LEU A 77 14.06 21.59 13.55
CA LEU A 77 14.93 20.66 14.27
C LEU A 77 15.59 21.30 15.50
N ARG A 78 16.01 22.56 15.41
CA ARG A 78 16.54 23.33 16.56
C ARG A 78 15.50 23.53 17.65
N LEU A 79 14.25 23.77 17.28
CA LEU A 79 13.13 23.84 18.23
C LEU A 79 12.85 22.49 18.89
N LEU A 80 12.87 21.39 18.13
CA LEU A 80 12.64 20.04 18.64
C LEU A 80 13.75 19.57 19.60
N THR A 81 14.98 20.02 19.36
CA THR A 81 16.15 19.68 20.19
C THR A 81 16.41 20.64 21.34
N ASN A 82 15.73 21.80 21.35
CA ASN A 82 16.02 22.92 22.23
C ASN A 82 17.50 23.38 22.18
N ASP A 83 18.13 23.25 21.01
CA ASP A 83 19.50 23.67 20.75
C ASP A 83 19.55 24.59 19.52
N PRO A 84 19.81 25.90 19.69
CA PRO A 84 19.87 26.86 18.58
C PRO A 84 21.04 26.61 17.61
N ASN A 85 22.07 25.88 18.05
CA ASN A 85 23.26 25.56 17.26
C ASN A 85 23.18 24.18 16.61
N PHE A 86 22.10 23.43 16.84
CA PHE A 86 21.92 22.10 16.28
C PHE A 86 22.06 22.10 14.75
N ILE A 87 22.84 21.15 14.25
CA ILE A 87 22.99 20.83 12.83
C ILE A 87 22.94 19.30 12.71
N PRO A 88 21.92 18.73 12.02
CA PRO A 88 21.78 17.30 11.92
C PRO A 88 22.89 16.70 11.04
N ASN A 89 23.43 15.57 11.49
CA ASN A 89 24.37 14.76 10.75
C ASN A 89 24.28 13.28 11.16
N LYS A 90 25.01 12.40 10.47
CA LYS A 90 25.06 10.95 10.76
C LYS A 90 25.47 10.59 12.19
N THR A 91 26.26 11.43 12.88
CA THR A 91 26.76 11.11 14.23
C THR A 91 25.80 11.53 15.33
N ASN A 92 24.95 12.53 15.09
CA ASN A 92 24.06 13.10 16.10
C ASN A 92 22.56 12.91 15.83
N SER A 93 22.17 12.42 14.66
CA SER A 93 20.76 12.33 14.23
C SER A 93 20.45 11.03 13.51
N VAL A 94 19.20 10.57 13.66
CA VAL A 94 18.57 9.51 12.83
C VAL A 94 17.19 10.00 12.43
N PHE A 95 16.86 9.86 11.14
CA PHE A 95 15.55 10.19 10.61
C PHE A 95 14.78 8.90 10.28
N TYR A 96 13.61 8.74 10.86
CA TYR A 96 12.72 7.61 10.66
C TYR A 96 11.64 7.96 9.63
N ALA A 97 11.44 7.05 8.68
CA ALA A 97 10.47 7.16 7.59
C ALA A 97 9.80 5.81 7.30
N TRP A 98 8.64 5.82 6.64
CA TRP A 98 7.93 4.60 6.25
C TRP A 98 8.05 4.39 4.73
N GLY A 99 8.96 3.51 4.30
CA GLY A 99 9.28 3.36 2.87
C GLY A 99 9.99 4.60 2.34
N GLY A 100 11.07 5.01 3.02
CA GLY A 100 11.66 6.35 2.97
C GLY A 100 12.45 6.72 1.71
N ASP A 101 12.04 6.32 0.51
CA ASP A 101 12.73 6.66 -0.74
C ASP A 101 12.68 8.17 -1.02
N LEU A 102 11.52 8.80 -0.81
CA LEU A 102 11.35 10.25 -0.97
C LEU A 102 12.13 11.00 0.12
N GLU A 103 12.00 10.59 1.38
CA GLU A 103 12.72 11.16 2.52
C GLU A 103 14.22 11.06 2.29
N ARG A 104 14.70 9.94 1.75
CA ARG A 104 16.11 9.73 1.37
C ARG A 104 16.55 10.66 0.26
N ALA A 105 15.77 10.76 -0.81
CA ALA A 105 16.08 11.65 -1.92
C ALA A 105 16.11 13.13 -1.50
N VAL A 106 15.21 13.53 -0.58
CA VAL A 106 15.13 14.91 -0.09
C VAL A 106 16.21 15.18 0.95
N LEU A 107 16.29 14.41 2.03
CA LEU A 107 17.20 14.66 3.15
C LEU A 107 18.67 14.58 2.75
N SER A 108 19.06 13.66 1.86
CA SER A 108 20.44 13.57 1.37
C SER A 108 20.93 14.82 0.63
N LYS A 109 20.00 15.60 0.04
CA LYS A 109 20.29 16.91 -0.55
C LYS A 109 20.37 18.02 0.49
N LEU A 110 19.64 17.87 1.59
CA LEU A 110 19.55 18.90 2.63
C LEU A 110 20.67 18.78 3.66
N PHE A 111 21.01 17.56 4.08
CA PHE A 111 21.92 17.27 5.19
C PHE A 111 22.67 15.94 4.96
N ASP A 112 23.82 15.76 5.62
CA ASP A 112 24.52 14.47 5.62
C ASP A 112 24.05 13.61 6.80
N VAL A 113 22.89 12.95 6.65
CA VAL A 113 22.18 12.27 7.74
C VAL A 113 21.95 10.78 7.46
N GLU A 114 21.71 10.03 8.53
CA GLU A 114 21.24 8.65 8.47
C GLU A 114 19.71 8.59 8.40
N ILE A 115 19.18 7.69 7.58
CA ILE A 115 17.74 7.54 7.35
C ILE A 115 17.40 6.07 7.55
N ASP A 116 16.61 5.82 8.59
CA ASP A 116 16.16 4.51 8.99
C ASP A 116 14.74 4.29 8.44
N SER A 117 14.63 3.37 7.46
CA SER A 117 13.33 3.00 6.92
C SER A 117 12.71 1.95 7.83
N LEU A 118 11.60 2.29 8.48
CA LEU A 118 10.87 1.37 9.36
C LEU A 118 10.16 0.25 8.60
N THR A 119 10.29 0.19 7.27
CA THR A 119 9.78 -0.91 6.46
C THR A 119 10.54 -1.02 5.15
N ASP A 120 10.80 -2.26 4.72
CA ASP A 120 11.17 -2.61 3.34
C ASP A 120 9.98 -3.27 2.59
N PHE A 121 8.82 -3.34 3.25
CA PHE A 121 7.64 -4.03 2.74
C PHE A 121 6.66 -3.07 2.07
N ASN A 122 5.98 -3.56 1.02
CA ASN A 122 4.82 -2.91 0.39
C ASN A 122 3.56 -3.04 1.27
N ILE A 123 3.62 -2.53 2.50
CA ILE A 123 2.50 -2.41 3.44
C ILE A 123 2.38 -0.92 3.76
N ALA A 124 1.19 -0.34 3.58
CA ALA A 124 0.96 1.06 3.92
C ALA A 124 1.00 1.24 5.45
N LEU A 125 1.48 2.41 5.92
CA LEU A 125 1.62 2.71 7.35
C LEU A 125 0.28 2.53 8.08
N ASP A 126 -0.81 3.03 7.50
CA ASP A 126 -2.18 2.88 8.02
C ASP A 126 -2.62 1.43 8.29
N LYS A 127 -1.96 0.45 7.68
CA LYS A 127 -2.28 -0.97 7.88
C LYS A 127 -1.58 -1.59 9.07
N VAL A 128 -0.62 -0.90 9.68
CA VAL A 128 0.15 -1.41 10.82
C VAL A 128 -0.10 -0.66 12.12
N VAL A 129 -0.85 0.45 12.06
CA VAL A 129 -1.21 1.29 13.21
C VAL A 129 -2.71 1.22 13.48
N PRO A 130 -3.14 1.20 14.76
CA PRO A 130 -4.55 1.34 15.12
C PRO A 130 -5.20 2.64 14.60
N ASP A 131 -6.43 2.55 14.10
CA ASP A 131 -7.23 3.70 13.63
C ASP A 131 -7.36 4.83 14.67
N LYS A 132 -7.27 4.51 15.97
CA LYS A 132 -7.35 5.49 17.07
C LYS A 132 -6.17 6.47 17.13
N ILE A 133 -5.05 6.16 16.46
CA ILE A 133 -3.87 7.02 16.38
C ILE A 133 -4.02 8.02 15.24
N ALA A 134 -4.75 7.65 14.18
CA ALA A 134 -5.12 8.58 13.13
C ALA A 134 -6.13 9.59 13.67
N THR A 135 -5.95 10.88 13.34
CA THR A 135 -6.90 11.91 13.74
C THR A 135 -8.12 11.94 12.83
N LYS A 136 -8.07 11.27 11.67
CA LYS A 136 -9.20 11.10 10.75
C LYS A 136 -9.24 9.73 10.08
N SER A 137 -10.45 9.23 9.81
CA SER A 137 -10.71 8.02 9.03
C SER A 137 -10.64 8.23 7.51
N THR A 138 -10.82 9.46 7.04
CA THR A 138 -10.74 9.84 5.63
C THR A 138 -10.04 11.19 5.48
N TYR A 139 -9.18 11.29 4.48
CA TYR A 139 -8.50 12.53 4.12
C TYR A 139 -9.05 13.05 2.79
N PHE A 140 -8.80 14.34 2.50
CA PHE A 140 -9.05 14.96 1.19
C PHE A 140 -10.52 15.11 0.76
N ASP A 141 -11.47 15.23 1.70
CA ASP A 141 -12.90 15.43 1.40
C ASP A 141 -13.15 16.64 0.47
N THR A 142 -12.28 17.65 0.52
CA THR A 142 -12.39 18.81 -0.36
C THR A 142 -12.21 18.44 -1.84
N LEU A 143 -11.28 17.55 -2.19
CA LEU A 143 -11.12 17.09 -3.58
C LEU A 143 -12.33 16.33 -4.09
N GLU A 144 -12.94 15.49 -3.24
CA GLU A 144 -14.13 14.72 -3.60
C GLU A 144 -15.32 15.63 -3.92
N ASN A 145 -15.50 16.69 -3.13
CA ASN A 145 -16.56 17.68 -3.37
C ASN A 145 -16.31 18.52 -4.63
N LEU A 146 -15.06 18.63 -5.07
CA LEU A 146 -14.69 19.43 -6.23
C LEU A 146 -14.76 18.66 -7.55
N LYS A 147 -14.95 17.33 -7.51
CA LYS A 147 -14.99 16.46 -8.70
C LYS A 147 -15.90 17.00 -9.82
N GLU A 148 -17.02 17.62 -9.45
CA GLU A 148 -18.04 18.14 -10.37
C GLU A 148 -17.59 19.41 -11.12
N HIS A 149 -16.63 20.15 -10.56
CA HIS A 149 -16.07 21.35 -11.16
C HIS A 149 -14.89 21.07 -12.11
N TYR A 150 -14.36 19.84 -12.12
CA TYR A 150 -13.26 19.47 -13.03
C TYR A 150 -13.82 19.00 -14.37
N LYS A 151 -13.52 19.72 -15.46
CA LYS A 151 -13.80 19.24 -16.83
C LYS A 151 -12.79 18.20 -17.33
N ASN A 152 -11.66 18.03 -16.64
CA ASN A 152 -10.58 17.15 -17.05
C ASN A 152 -10.79 15.71 -16.53
N LYS A 153 -11.18 14.79 -17.42
CA LYS A 153 -11.44 13.38 -17.12
C LYS A 153 -10.29 12.67 -16.39
N ARG A 154 -9.03 13.06 -16.64
CA ARG A 154 -7.87 12.46 -15.95
C ARG A 154 -7.76 12.93 -14.51
N LEU A 155 -8.07 14.19 -14.21
CA LEU A 155 -8.10 14.69 -12.82
C LEU A 155 -9.19 14.00 -12.01
N ILE A 156 -10.38 13.83 -12.61
CA ILE A 156 -11.47 13.07 -11.99
C ILE A 156 -11.02 11.64 -11.65
N LYS A 157 -10.36 10.94 -12.59
CA LYS A 157 -9.83 9.59 -12.35
C LYS A 157 -8.82 9.54 -11.20
N LEU A 158 -8.03 10.60 -11.01
CA LEU A 158 -7.05 10.67 -9.92
C LEU A 158 -7.73 10.91 -8.57
N ILE A 159 -8.72 11.80 -8.51
CA ILE A 159 -9.55 12.00 -7.31
C ILE A 159 -10.22 10.68 -6.91
N GLN A 160 -10.79 9.97 -7.90
CA GLN A 160 -11.44 8.68 -7.71
C GLN A 160 -10.49 7.50 -7.44
N SER A 161 -9.17 7.70 -7.48
CA SER A 161 -8.20 6.59 -7.47
C SER A 161 -8.04 5.87 -6.13
N GLY A 162 -8.78 6.28 -5.10
CA GLY A 162 -8.73 5.68 -3.75
C GLY A 162 -7.39 5.79 -3.04
N SER A 163 -6.39 6.45 -3.65
CA SER A 163 -5.02 6.58 -3.16
C SER A 163 -4.81 7.98 -2.60
N ASP A 164 -4.63 8.06 -1.29
CA ASP A 164 -4.42 9.32 -0.58
C ASP A 164 -3.11 10.01 -1.00
N GLY A 165 -2.03 9.27 -1.24
CA GLY A 165 -0.80 9.83 -1.82
C GLY A 165 -0.99 10.48 -3.20
N ARG A 166 -1.87 9.93 -4.06
CA ARG A 166 -2.21 10.59 -5.35
C ARG A 166 -2.99 11.87 -5.14
N LYS A 167 -3.86 11.92 -4.13
CA LYS A 167 -4.64 13.11 -3.75
C LYS A 167 -3.73 14.18 -3.14
N ALA A 168 -2.77 13.80 -2.29
CA ALA A 168 -1.73 14.68 -1.77
C ALA A 168 -0.89 15.29 -2.91
N CYS A 169 -0.41 14.47 -3.85
CA CYS A 169 0.30 14.96 -5.04
C CYS A 169 -0.54 15.98 -5.84
N LEU A 170 -1.86 15.80 -5.91
CA LEU A 170 -2.77 16.75 -6.57
C LEU A 170 -2.89 18.08 -5.80
N TYR A 171 -2.88 18.07 -4.47
CA TYR A 171 -2.77 19.28 -3.66
C TYR A 171 -1.45 20.02 -3.89
N GLY A 172 -0.33 19.30 -3.96
CA GLY A 172 0.96 19.88 -4.35
C GLY A 172 0.88 20.61 -5.68
N LEU A 173 0.33 19.95 -6.71
CA LEU A 173 0.12 20.55 -8.02
C LEU A 173 -0.82 21.77 -7.96
N TRP A 174 -1.88 21.70 -7.15
CA TRP A 174 -2.79 22.82 -6.94
C TRP A 174 -2.04 24.02 -6.32
N PHE A 175 -1.19 23.81 -5.33
CA PHE A 175 -0.36 24.87 -4.75
C PHE A 175 0.59 25.48 -5.79
N LEU A 176 1.20 24.65 -6.64
CA LEU A 176 2.11 25.10 -7.70
C LEU A 176 1.39 25.91 -8.78
N LEU A 177 0.24 25.42 -9.28
CA LEU A 177 -0.55 26.15 -10.28
C LEU A 177 -1.19 27.40 -9.67
N SER A 178 -1.52 27.32 -8.38
CA SER A 178 -1.89 28.47 -7.55
C SER A 178 -0.73 29.42 -7.28
N HIS A 179 0.47 29.02 -7.68
CA HIS A 179 1.65 29.82 -7.87
C HIS A 179 1.45 30.98 -8.84
N TYR A 180 1.09 30.53 -10.05
CA TYR A 180 1.35 31.21 -11.30
C TYR A 180 0.08 31.73 -11.96
N ASN A 181 -1.03 31.82 -11.22
CA ASN A 181 -2.34 32.24 -11.71
C ASN A 181 -2.88 31.37 -12.86
N PHE A 182 -2.44 30.11 -12.98
CA PHE A 182 -2.75 29.24 -14.14
C PHE A 182 -4.00 28.36 -13.99
N CYS A 183 -4.84 28.54 -12.97
CA CYS A 183 -5.96 27.62 -12.76
C CYS A 183 -7.21 28.25 -12.18
N ASP A 184 -8.38 28.10 -12.83
CA ASP A 184 -9.69 28.44 -12.24
C ASP A 184 -9.99 27.72 -10.90
N LEU A 185 -9.13 26.75 -10.53
CA LEU A 185 -9.10 26.11 -9.22
C LEU A 185 -8.79 27.06 -8.05
N TYR A 186 -8.43 28.33 -8.25
CA TYR A 186 -8.25 29.30 -7.15
C TYR A 186 -9.52 29.61 -6.36
N LYS A 187 -10.70 29.23 -6.84
CA LYS A 187 -11.97 29.50 -6.15
C LYS A 187 -12.27 28.51 -5.01
N THR A 188 -11.35 27.60 -4.69
CA THR A 188 -11.50 26.65 -3.59
C THR A 188 -11.07 27.21 -2.25
N ASP A 189 -11.62 26.64 -1.18
CA ASP A 189 -11.25 26.99 0.19
C ASP A 189 -9.80 26.54 0.50
N LYS A 190 -8.84 27.40 0.14
CA LYS A 190 -7.41 27.22 0.44
C LYS A 190 -7.16 26.85 1.89
N LYS A 191 -7.92 27.43 2.83
CA LYS A 191 -7.76 27.14 4.27
C LYS A 191 -8.12 25.69 4.57
N ARG A 192 -9.20 25.19 3.98
CA ARG A 192 -9.62 23.79 4.14
C ARG A 192 -8.62 22.81 3.53
N ILE A 193 -8.13 23.08 2.31
CA ILE A 193 -7.08 22.26 1.66
C ILE A 193 -5.83 22.19 2.55
N LEU A 194 -5.36 23.34 3.04
CA LEU A 194 -4.21 23.43 3.94
C LEU A 194 -4.41 22.65 5.25
N LYS A 195 -5.63 22.68 5.80
CA LYS A 195 -5.98 21.92 7.01
C LYS A 195 -5.94 20.42 6.75
N GLU A 196 -6.49 19.96 5.63
CA GLU A 196 -6.53 18.53 5.29
C GLU A 196 -5.13 17.96 5.05
N ILE A 197 -4.29 18.65 4.28
CA ILE A 197 -2.91 18.18 4.03
C ILE A 197 -2.07 18.19 5.32
N LYS A 198 -2.26 19.21 6.17
CA LYS A 198 -1.59 19.27 7.47
C LYS A 198 -1.95 18.06 8.33
N ILE A 199 -3.24 17.76 8.45
CA ILE A 199 -3.73 16.64 9.24
C ILE A 199 -3.16 15.31 8.71
N TYR A 200 -3.26 15.07 7.41
CA TYR A 200 -2.78 13.85 6.76
C TYR A 200 -1.28 13.62 7.01
N ASN A 201 -0.44 14.59 6.66
CA ASN A 201 1.02 14.43 6.72
C ASN A 201 1.54 14.47 8.18
N MET A 202 0.86 15.18 9.09
CA MET A 202 1.19 15.10 10.52
C MET A 202 0.82 13.73 11.11
N ASP A 203 -0.35 13.18 10.75
CA ASP A 203 -0.78 11.86 11.22
C ASP A 203 0.27 10.79 10.92
N ASP A 204 0.90 10.83 9.74
CA ASP A 204 1.95 9.88 9.38
C ASP A 204 3.18 10.00 10.29
N VAL A 205 3.56 11.21 10.69
CA VAL A 205 4.63 11.43 11.69
C VAL A 205 4.26 10.89 13.08
N TYR A 206 3.00 11.02 13.52
CA TYR A 206 2.54 10.41 14.77
C TYR A 206 2.54 8.88 14.69
N LYS A 207 2.09 8.32 13.56
CA LYS A 207 2.09 6.88 13.31
C LYS A 207 3.52 6.32 13.28
N LEU A 208 4.47 7.02 12.66
CA LEU A 208 5.89 6.67 12.66
C LEU A 208 6.45 6.59 14.09
N ALA A 209 6.15 7.60 14.92
CA ALA A 209 6.55 7.61 16.31
C ALA A 209 5.94 6.45 17.11
N PHE A 210 4.67 6.12 16.85
CA PHE A 210 4.02 4.97 17.45
C PHE A 210 4.68 3.65 17.03
N VAL A 211 4.94 3.46 15.74
CA VAL A 211 5.55 2.23 15.20
C VAL A 211 6.93 2.01 15.82
N GLU A 212 7.76 3.04 15.91
CA GLU A 212 9.10 2.90 16.47
C GLU A 212 9.06 2.61 17.98
N THR A 213 8.17 3.27 18.73
CA THR A 213 8.00 3.00 20.17
C THR A 213 7.42 1.62 20.47
N HIS A 214 6.70 1.01 19.51
CA HIS A 214 6.09 -0.32 19.62
C HIS A 214 6.62 -1.27 18.53
N TRP A 215 7.92 -1.17 18.24
CA TRP A 215 8.51 -1.82 17.07
C TRP A 215 8.33 -3.35 17.10
N THR A 216 8.53 -3.99 18.24
CA THR A 216 8.38 -5.43 18.40
C THR A 216 6.97 -5.90 18.06
N GLN A 217 5.94 -5.23 18.61
CA GLN A 217 4.54 -5.57 18.36
C GLN A 217 4.14 -5.28 16.90
N THR A 218 4.64 -4.17 16.35
CA THR A 218 4.40 -3.81 14.95
C THR A 218 5.00 -4.86 14.01
N GLN A 219 6.22 -5.32 14.30
CA GLN A 219 6.90 -6.33 13.49
C GLN A 219 6.19 -7.69 13.52
N GLU A 220 5.70 -8.11 14.70
CA GLU A 220 4.85 -9.30 14.79
C GLU A 220 3.58 -9.18 13.94
N PHE A 221 2.99 -7.98 13.89
CA PHE A 221 1.79 -7.73 13.10
C PHE A 221 2.08 -7.71 11.59
N ILE A 222 3.18 -7.09 11.18
CA ILE A 222 3.68 -7.12 9.80
C ILE A 222 3.88 -8.57 9.34
N ASN A 223 4.56 -9.40 10.13
CA ASN A 223 4.79 -10.80 9.80
C ASN A 223 3.48 -11.58 9.63
N LYS A 224 2.46 -11.29 10.45
CA LYS A 224 1.12 -11.88 10.29
C LYS A 224 0.45 -11.44 8.99
N ILE A 225 0.55 -10.16 8.62
CA ILE A 225 0.01 -9.64 7.35
C ILE A 225 0.68 -10.35 6.17
N ILE A 226 2.00 -10.50 6.19
CA ILE A 226 2.77 -11.19 5.15
C ILE A 226 2.31 -12.64 5.02
N SER A 227 2.23 -13.39 6.13
CA SER A 227 1.77 -14.77 6.12
C SER A 227 0.35 -14.92 5.56
N LEU A 228 -0.58 -14.00 5.89
CA LEU A 228 -1.93 -14.01 5.33
C LEU A 228 -1.95 -13.72 3.83
N ARG A 229 -1.07 -12.83 3.34
CA ARG A 229 -0.92 -12.57 1.89
C ARG A 229 -0.39 -13.81 1.17
N GLU A 230 0.58 -14.51 1.74
CA GLU A 230 1.11 -15.76 1.17
C GLU A 230 0.04 -16.86 1.12
N GLN A 231 -0.74 -17.03 2.20
CA GLN A 231 -1.87 -17.96 2.22
C GLN A 231 -2.92 -17.61 1.17
N LYS A 232 -3.22 -16.33 0.98
CA LYS A 232 -4.13 -15.87 -0.08
C LYS A 232 -3.60 -16.25 -1.46
N THR A 233 -2.32 -16.01 -1.73
CA THR A 233 -1.70 -16.36 -3.01
C THR A 233 -1.76 -17.86 -3.27
N LEU A 234 -1.46 -18.68 -2.25
CA LEU A 234 -1.58 -20.15 -2.35
C LEU A 234 -3.01 -20.59 -2.67
N LEU A 235 -4.01 -20.01 -1.98
CA LEU A 235 -5.42 -20.28 -2.25
C LEU A 235 -5.83 -19.86 -3.65
N ASN A 236 -5.43 -18.68 -4.10
CA ASN A 236 -5.70 -18.20 -5.45
C ASN A 236 -5.10 -19.12 -6.52
N ASN A 237 -3.88 -19.61 -6.31
CA ASN A 237 -3.23 -20.56 -7.22
C ASN A 237 -3.99 -21.88 -7.27
N LYS A 238 -4.41 -22.42 -6.11
CA LYS A 238 -5.25 -23.63 -6.05
C LYS A 238 -6.60 -23.43 -6.74
N ASN A 239 -7.24 -22.29 -6.52
CA ASN A 239 -8.49 -21.94 -7.19
C ASN A 239 -8.31 -21.86 -8.70
N SER A 240 -7.22 -21.24 -9.19
CA SER A 240 -6.92 -21.20 -10.62
C SER A 240 -6.74 -22.58 -11.23
N ILE A 241 -6.08 -23.51 -10.51
CA ILE A 241 -5.95 -24.91 -10.96
C ILE A 241 -7.34 -25.54 -11.05
N ILE A 242 -8.19 -25.41 -10.03
CA ILE A 242 -9.54 -25.99 -10.03
C ILE A 242 -10.40 -25.40 -11.16
N VAL A 243 -10.36 -24.09 -11.38
CA VAL A 243 -11.09 -23.45 -12.48
C VAL A 243 -10.62 -23.99 -13.83
N ASN A 244 -9.30 -24.13 -14.04
CA ASN A 244 -8.77 -24.72 -15.26
C ASN A 244 -9.24 -26.16 -15.45
N LEU A 245 -9.31 -26.95 -14.36
CA LEU A 245 -9.85 -28.32 -14.43
C LEU A 245 -11.32 -28.35 -14.80
N ILE A 246 -12.14 -27.48 -14.21
CA ILE A 246 -13.55 -27.36 -14.58
C ILE A 246 -13.67 -27.00 -16.06
N THR A 247 -12.90 -26.02 -16.56
CA THR A 247 -12.91 -25.65 -17.97
C THR A 247 -12.54 -26.82 -18.88
N ILE A 248 -11.50 -27.58 -18.54
CA ILE A 248 -11.08 -28.77 -19.31
C ILE A 248 -12.18 -29.84 -19.30
N LEU A 249 -12.83 -30.06 -18.16
CA LEU A 249 -13.93 -31.02 -18.05
C LEU A 249 -15.15 -30.56 -18.86
N ASP A 250 -15.51 -29.28 -18.78
CA ASP A 250 -16.58 -28.64 -19.56
C ASP A 250 -16.31 -28.70 -21.08
N GLU A 251 -15.04 -28.59 -21.50
CA GLU A 251 -14.63 -28.77 -22.90
C GLU A 251 -14.71 -30.23 -23.33
N SER A 252 -14.30 -31.18 -22.47
CA SER A 252 -14.41 -32.61 -22.76
C SER A 252 -15.86 -33.09 -22.85
N ASP A 253 -16.79 -32.47 -22.13
CA ASP A 253 -18.24 -32.71 -22.22
C ASP A 253 -18.84 -32.26 -23.57
N LYS A 254 -18.13 -31.42 -24.33
CA LYS A 254 -18.57 -30.93 -25.64
C LYS A 254 -18.04 -31.77 -26.81
N GLU A 255 -16.96 -32.53 -26.62
CA GLU A 255 -16.25 -33.19 -27.74
C GLU A 255 -16.32 -34.73 -27.74
N ASP A 256 -16.99 -35.39 -26.78
CA ASP A 256 -17.11 -36.86 -26.66
C ASP A 256 -15.76 -37.63 -26.71
N LYS A 257 -14.66 -36.91 -26.54
CA LYS A 257 -13.28 -37.43 -26.57
C LYS A 257 -12.56 -36.98 -25.31
N ILE A 258 -12.08 -37.95 -24.55
CA ILE A 258 -11.20 -37.69 -23.40
C ILE A 258 -9.90 -37.11 -23.95
N ASN A 259 -9.66 -35.83 -23.65
CA ASN A 259 -8.44 -35.13 -24.02
C ASN A 259 -7.22 -35.88 -23.41
N PRO A 260 -6.17 -36.23 -24.18
CA PRO A 260 -4.95 -36.88 -23.68
C PRO A 260 -4.32 -36.18 -22.47
N PHE A 261 -4.52 -34.86 -22.34
CA PHE A 261 -4.07 -34.08 -21.20
C PHE A 261 -4.80 -34.42 -19.89
N ILE A 262 -6.07 -34.87 -19.95
CA ILE A 262 -6.82 -35.37 -18.79
C ILE A 262 -6.19 -36.68 -18.28
N ALA A 263 -5.70 -37.54 -19.18
CA ALA A 263 -5.01 -38.77 -18.79
C ALA A 263 -3.67 -38.47 -18.09
N GLU A 264 -2.89 -37.53 -18.63
CA GLU A 264 -1.64 -37.07 -17.99
C GLU A 264 -1.90 -36.44 -16.62
N PHE A 265 -2.97 -35.65 -16.49
CA PHE A 265 -3.36 -35.03 -15.23
C PHE A 265 -3.86 -36.06 -14.20
N LEU A 266 -4.62 -37.07 -14.61
CA LEU A 266 -5.00 -38.18 -13.76
C LEU A 266 -3.77 -38.93 -13.25
N ASP A 267 -2.74 -39.11 -14.09
CA ASP A 267 -1.45 -39.69 -13.69
C ASP A 267 -0.68 -38.83 -12.68
N GLN A 268 -0.75 -37.49 -12.81
CA GLN A 268 -0.17 -36.57 -11.83
C GLN A 268 -0.90 -36.64 -10.48
N ILE A 269 -2.23 -36.75 -10.49
CA ILE A 269 -3.03 -37.02 -9.29
C ILE A 269 -2.63 -38.38 -8.70
N ASP A 270 -2.52 -39.42 -9.51
CA ASP A 270 -2.16 -40.78 -9.09
C ASP A 270 -0.76 -40.81 -8.44
N THR A 271 0.17 -40.01 -8.97
CA THR A 271 1.52 -39.83 -8.42
C THR A 271 1.48 -39.11 -7.07
N LYS A 272 0.71 -38.02 -6.96
CA LYS A 272 0.51 -37.30 -5.69
C LYS A 272 -0.21 -38.14 -4.63
N ILE A 273 -1.12 -39.02 -5.04
CA ILE A 273 -1.79 -40.00 -4.18
C ILE A 273 -0.82 -41.09 -3.74
N LYS A 274 0.04 -41.58 -4.63
CA LYS A 274 1.10 -42.55 -4.29
C LYS A 274 2.07 -41.99 -3.25
N GLU A 275 2.55 -40.75 -3.46
CA GLU A 275 3.37 -40.00 -2.50
C GLU A 275 2.67 -39.82 -1.14
N ALA A 276 1.34 -39.68 -1.13
CA ALA A 276 0.55 -39.59 0.10
C ALA A 276 0.29 -40.96 0.75
N SER A 277 0.28 -42.05 -0.03
CA SER A 277 -0.01 -43.41 0.43
C SER A 277 1.16 -44.15 1.09
N ASP A 278 2.38 -43.60 1.01
CA ASP A 278 3.52 -44.04 1.84
C ASP A 278 3.35 -43.68 3.34
N LYS A 279 2.26 -42.97 3.70
CA LYS A 279 1.85 -42.73 5.08
C LYS A 279 0.46 -43.34 5.32
N ASP A 280 0.46 -44.53 5.92
CA ASP A 280 -0.64 -45.22 6.63
C ASP A 280 -2.08 -44.88 6.19
N ASN A 281 -2.63 -45.64 5.22
CA ASN A 281 -4.02 -46.13 5.23
C ASN A 281 -4.36 -47.01 4.00
N ILE A 282 -3.98 -48.30 4.06
CA ILE A 282 -4.22 -49.30 3.01
C ILE A 282 -5.73 -49.57 2.74
N GLN A 283 -6.62 -49.28 3.69
CA GLN A 283 -8.07 -49.42 3.49
C GLN A 283 -8.72 -48.25 2.71
N ASN A 284 -8.16 -47.04 2.77
CA ASN A 284 -8.60 -45.93 1.90
C ASN A 284 -8.06 -46.08 0.47
N PHE A 285 -6.89 -46.72 0.33
CA PHE A 285 -6.24 -47.01 -0.95
C PHE A 285 -7.08 -47.90 -1.87
N PHE A 286 -7.75 -48.94 -1.37
CA PHE A 286 -8.65 -49.77 -2.18
C PHE A 286 -9.93 -49.02 -2.59
N LYS A 287 -10.48 -48.14 -1.74
CA LYS A 287 -11.62 -47.29 -2.08
C LYS A 287 -11.25 -46.26 -3.17
N GLN A 288 -10.06 -45.67 -3.09
CA GLN A 288 -9.57 -44.68 -4.05
C GLN A 288 -9.19 -45.31 -5.41
N ARG A 289 -8.55 -46.49 -5.43
CA ARG A 289 -8.25 -47.18 -6.71
C ARG A 289 -9.52 -47.65 -7.43
N THR A 290 -10.55 -48.01 -6.68
CA THR A 290 -11.89 -48.31 -7.21
C THR A 290 -12.57 -47.05 -7.71
N PHE A 291 -12.42 -45.92 -7.00
CA PHE A 291 -12.88 -44.60 -7.41
C PHE A 291 -12.21 -44.10 -8.71
N ILE A 292 -10.91 -44.34 -8.90
CA ILE A 292 -10.17 -43.96 -10.12
C ILE A 292 -10.56 -44.86 -11.31
N LYS A 293 -10.75 -46.17 -11.10
CA LYS A 293 -11.36 -47.05 -12.12
C LYS A 293 -12.81 -46.67 -12.44
N MET A 294 -13.57 -46.21 -11.45
CA MET A 294 -14.90 -45.63 -11.64
C MET A 294 -14.82 -44.36 -12.47
N LEU A 295 -13.93 -43.41 -12.14
CA LEU A 295 -13.72 -42.16 -12.87
C LEU A 295 -13.34 -42.38 -14.33
N GLY A 296 -12.48 -43.36 -14.63
CA GLY A 296 -12.12 -43.73 -16.00
C GLY A 296 -13.27 -44.32 -16.82
N ASN A 297 -14.24 -44.97 -16.18
CA ASN A 297 -15.47 -45.47 -16.82
C ASN A 297 -16.60 -44.43 -16.83
N LEU A 298 -16.61 -43.50 -15.87
CA LEU A 298 -17.64 -42.47 -15.67
C LEU A 298 -17.32 -41.14 -16.37
N SER A 299 -16.12 -40.95 -16.91
CA SER A 299 -15.78 -39.84 -17.80
C SER A 299 -16.55 -39.85 -19.13
N LYS A 300 -17.32 -40.91 -19.39
CA LYS A 300 -18.30 -41.01 -20.49
C LYS A 300 -19.74 -40.71 -20.05
N ASP A 301 -19.97 -40.53 -18.75
CA ASP A 301 -21.29 -40.25 -18.18
C ASP A 301 -21.40 -38.75 -17.86
N LYS A 302 -22.08 -38.04 -18.75
CA LYS A 302 -22.36 -36.60 -18.67
C LYS A 302 -23.03 -36.19 -17.36
N ALA A 303 -23.86 -37.05 -16.75
CA ALA A 303 -24.50 -36.74 -15.47
C ALA A 303 -23.49 -36.76 -14.30
N PHE A 304 -22.51 -37.66 -14.36
CA PHE A 304 -21.47 -37.77 -13.34
C PHE A 304 -20.41 -36.66 -13.47
N LEU A 305 -20.02 -36.29 -14.69
CA LEU A 305 -19.16 -35.11 -14.92
C LEU A 305 -19.81 -33.84 -14.35
N ASN A 306 -21.09 -33.62 -14.65
CA ASN A 306 -21.85 -32.50 -14.08
C ASN A 306 -21.89 -32.56 -12.55
N TYR A 307 -22.07 -33.74 -11.95
CA TYR A 307 -22.01 -33.92 -10.50
C TYR A 307 -20.63 -33.54 -9.91
N ILE A 308 -19.53 -33.93 -10.55
CA ILE A 308 -18.18 -33.54 -10.11
C ILE A 308 -17.98 -32.03 -10.23
N ILE A 309 -18.39 -31.44 -11.35
CA ILE A 309 -18.29 -29.99 -11.60
C ILE A 309 -19.03 -29.21 -10.52
N GLU A 310 -20.27 -29.60 -10.20
CA GLU A 310 -21.07 -28.93 -9.16
C GLU A 310 -20.44 -29.09 -7.76
N ASN A 311 -19.95 -30.29 -7.40
CA ASN A 311 -19.25 -30.48 -6.12
C ASN A 311 -17.94 -29.68 -6.03
N MET A 312 -17.20 -29.57 -7.13
CA MET A 312 -15.98 -28.75 -7.16
C MET A 312 -16.31 -27.25 -7.04
N LYS A 313 -17.38 -26.77 -7.67
CA LYS A 313 -17.87 -25.39 -7.50
C LYS A 313 -18.26 -25.11 -6.04
N GLU A 314 -19.02 -26.01 -5.41
CA GLU A 314 -19.41 -25.88 -4.00
C GLU A 314 -18.19 -25.86 -3.06
N TYR A 315 -17.22 -26.74 -3.29
CA TYR A 315 -15.98 -26.78 -2.51
C TYR A 315 -15.21 -25.45 -2.60
N VAL A 316 -15.05 -24.90 -3.82
CA VAL A 316 -14.38 -23.60 -4.04
C VAL A 316 -15.10 -22.46 -3.32
N GLN A 317 -16.43 -22.42 -3.40
CA GLN A 317 -17.23 -21.41 -2.70
C GLN A 317 -17.05 -21.50 -1.18
N LYS A 318 -17.04 -22.71 -0.63
CA LYS A 318 -16.86 -22.95 0.81
C LYS A 318 -15.48 -22.51 1.30
N GLU A 319 -14.40 -22.90 0.61
CA GLU A 319 -13.03 -22.49 0.95
C GLU A 319 -12.86 -20.96 0.87
N THR A 320 -13.42 -20.34 -0.17
CA THR A 320 -13.40 -18.88 -0.34
C THR A 320 -14.10 -18.16 0.80
N LYS A 321 -15.28 -18.65 1.21
CA LYS A 321 -16.05 -18.09 2.33
C LYS A 321 -15.30 -18.21 3.66
N GLN A 322 -14.74 -19.39 3.96
CA GLN A 322 -13.97 -19.60 5.20
C GLN A 322 -12.74 -18.69 5.27
N PHE A 323 -12.07 -18.45 4.14
CA PHE A 323 -10.95 -17.52 4.08
C PHE A 323 -11.40 -16.06 4.31
N GLN A 324 -12.50 -15.63 3.69
CA GLN A 324 -13.08 -14.30 3.92
C GLN A 324 -13.51 -14.09 5.37
N GLU A 325 -14.08 -15.11 6.02
CA GLU A 325 -14.47 -15.08 7.43
C GLU A 325 -13.25 -14.97 8.35
N LYS A 326 -12.17 -15.72 8.07
CA LYS A 326 -10.89 -15.57 8.79
C LYS A 326 -10.37 -14.13 8.67
N LEU A 327 -10.30 -13.59 7.45
CA LEU A 327 -9.93 -12.19 7.19
C LEU A 327 -10.79 -11.19 7.97
N ALA A 328 -12.12 -11.35 7.94
CA ALA A 328 -13.04 -10.47 8.64
C ALA A 328 -12.91 -10.55 10.17
N LYS A 329 -12.69 -11.75 10.72
CA LYS A 329 -12.44 -11.96 12.15
C LYS A 329 -11.13 -11.32 12.59
N TYR A 330 -10.09 -11.37 11.76
CA TYR A 330 -8.84 -10.65 12.02
C TYR A 330 -9.04 -9.13 12.02
N ASN A 331 -9.78 -8.59 11.05
CA ASN A 331 -10.09 -7.15 11.01
C ASN A 331 -10.97 -6.67 12.18
N LYS A 332 -11.78 -7.56 12.77
CA LYS A 332 -12.62 -7.23 13.95
C LYS A 332 -11.89 -7.41 15.29
N ASN A 333 -10.85 -8.25 15.36
CA ASN A 333 -10.13 -8.53 16.60
C ASN A 333 -8.88 -7.68 16.81
N THR A 334 -8.58 -6.74 15.90
CA THR A 334 -7.56 -5.72 16.10
C THR A 334 -8.07 -4.62 17.05
N TRP A 335 -7.73 -4.81 18.34
CA TRP A 335 -7.65 -3.82 19.44
C TRP A 335 -8.94 -3.33 20.15
N TYR A 336 -9.50 -4.21 20.99
CA TYR A 336 -10.09 -3.85 22.30
C TYR A 336 -9.72 -4.91 23.34
N LYS A 337 -8.71 -4.60 24.17
CA LYS A 337 -8.27 -5.21 25.45
C LYS A 337 -6.81 -4.74 25.60
N LYS A 338 -6.42 -3.81 26.48
CA LYS A 338 -6.97 -3.28 27.73
C LYS A 338 -6.83 -1.77 27.76
#